data_AF-A0A7K2VCZ1-F1
#
_entry.id   AF-A0A7K2VCZ1-F1
#
_cell.length_a   1.000
_cell.length_b   1.000
_cell.length_c   1.000
_cell.angle_alpha   90.00
_cell.angle_beta   90.00
_cell.angle_gamma   90.00
#
_symmetry.space_group_name_H-M   'P 1'
#
loop_
_entity.id
_entity.type
_entity.pdbx_description
1 polymer ?
#
loop_
_entity_poly.entity_id
_entity_poly.type
_entity_poly.pdbx_seq_one_letter_code
_entity_poly.pdbx_strand_id
1 'polypeptide(L)'
;MTSMRDRPADEPLWDSLTVILTGFCESLRDGMPLLRRLKAQSPAFAQSAQNFGEQFFSDLRSWVASRTTGPDGSAGAAGSDELTATLQLNIAVAATLTAYETWPADESFDGFVRRLERCLRQTGPGTAES
;
A
#
# COMPACT_ATOMS: atom_id res chain seq x y z
N MET A 1 -11.22 1.09 -11.08
CA MET A 1 -9.91 1.13 -10.39
C MET A 1 -9.74 2.56 -9.91
N THR A 2 -9.83 2.80 -8.60
CA THR A 2 -9.80 4.16 -8.04
C THR A 2 -8.36 4.67 -8.11
N SER A 3 -8.11 5.69 -8.93
CA SER A 3 -6.75 6.22 -9.15
C SER A 3 -6.34 7.15 -8.01
N MET A 4 -5.04 7.27 -7.74
CA MET A 4 -4.50 8.26 -6.79
C MET A 4 -4.99 9.69 -7.12
N ARG A 5 -5.24 9.97 -8.41
CA ARG A 5 -5.74 11.26 -8.91
C ARG A 5 -7.20 11.56 -8.54
N ASP A 6 -7.98 10.54 -8.20
CA ASP A 6 -9.42 10.67 -7.95
C ASP A 6 -9.72 10.79 -6.44
N ARG A 7 -8.69 10.81 -5.58
CA ARG A 7 -8.87 10.87 -4.12
C ARG A 7 -9.19 12.30 -3.67
N PRO A 8 -10.24 12.50 -2.84
CA PRO A 8 -10.59 13.83 -2.32
C PRO A 8 -9.43 14.48 -1.55
N ALA A 9 -9.23 15.79 -1.72
CA ALA A 9 -8.14 16.56 -1.11
C ALA A 9 -8.17 16.52 0.43
N ASP A 10 -9.37 16.43 0.99
CA ASP A 10 -9.70 16.46 2.42
C ASP A 10 -9.79 15.08 3.06
N GLU A 11 -9.71 14.01 2.28
CA GLU A 11 -9.78 12.65 2.82
C GLU A 11 -8.56 12.34 3.71
N PRO A 12 -8.75 11.66 4.86
CA PRO A 12 -7.63 11.19 5.67
C PRO A 12 -6.65 10.37 4.83
N LEU A 13 -5.36 10.69 4.95
CA LEU A 13 -4.32 10.04 4.15
C LEU A 13 -4.33 8.51 4.32
N TRP A 14 -4.58 8.02 5.54
CA TRP A 14 -4.70 6.60 5.82
C TRP A 14 -5.81 5.90 5.02
N ASP A 15 -6.98 6.52 4.91
CA ASP A 15 -8.11 5.96 4.17
C ASP A 15 -7.80 5.92 2.67
N SER A 16 -7.18 6.99 2.16
CA SER A 16 -6.62 7.02 0.81
C SER A 16 -5.61 5.91 0.54
N LEU A 17 -4.61 5.73 1.41
CA LEU A 17 -3.60 4.69 1.27
C LEU A 17 -4.21 3.29 1.28
N THR A 18 -5.16 3.04 2.18
CA THR A 18 -5.88 1.76 2.30
C THR A 18 -6.61 1.42 1.00
N VAL A 19 -7.36 2.38 0.44
CA VAL A 19 -8.09 2.18 -0.83
C VAL A 19 -7.15 2.01 -2.01
N ILE A 20 -6.09 2.83 -2.11
CA ILE A 20 -5.12 2.77 -3.21
C ILE A 20 -4.39 1.42 -3.21
N LEU A 21 -3.87 0.97 -2.06
CA LEU A 21 -3.11 -0.27 -1.95
C LEU A 21 -4.00 -1.50 -2.19
N THR A 22 -5.20 -1.51 -1.61
CA THR A 22 -6.17 -2.59 -1.85
C THR A 22 -6.56 -2.65 -3.32
N GLY A 23 -6.87 -1.50 -3.93
CA GLY A 23 -7.20 -1.41 -5.37
C GLY A 23 -6.06 -1.83 -6.28
N PHE A 24 -4.80 -1.52 -5.92
CA PHE A 24 -3.63 -2.00 -6.63
C PHE A 24 -3.48 -3.52 -6.54
N CYS A 25 -3.62 -4.11 -5.35
CA CYS A 25 -3.53 -5.56 -5.25
C CYS A 25 -4.68 -6.27 -5.97
N GLU A 26 -5.90 -5.72 -5.91
CA GLU A 26 -7.06 -6.23 -6.65
C GLU A 26 -6.86 -6.18 -8.17
N SER A 27 -6.17 -5.17 -8.71
CA SER A 27 -5.85 -5.15 -10.14
C SER A 27 -4.90 -6.27 -10.57
N LEU A 28 -4.20 -6.88 -9.61
CA LEU A 28 -3.29 -8.01 -9.82
C LEU A 28 -3.97 -9.37 -9.57
N ARG A 29 -5.26 -9.40 -9.22
CA ARG A 29 -6.01 -10.61 -8.81
C ARG A 29 -5.75 -11.84 -9.69
N ASP A 30 -5.73 -11.66 -11.01
CA ASP A 30 -5.58 -12.77 -11.95
C ASP A 30 -4.13 -13.29 -12.05
N GLY A 31 -3.14 -12.42 -11.89
CA GLY A 31 -1.72 -12.76 -12.07
C GLY A 31 -0.99 -13.09 -10.77
N MET A 32 -1.40 -12.50 -9.65
CA MET A 32 -0.70 -12.58 -8.37
C MET A 32 -0.62 -14.01 -7.80
N PRO A 33 -1.68 -14.86 -7.86
CA PRO A 33 -1.60 -16.24 -7.38
C PRO A 33 -0.61 -17.09 -8.18
N LEU A 34 -0.58 -16.90 -9.51
CA LEU A 34 0.38 -17.59 -10.36
C LEU A 34 1.81 -17.16 -10.03
N LEU A 35 2.05 -15.86 -9.90
CA LEU A 35 3.35 -15.31 -9.51
C LEU A 35 3.80 -15.85 -8.15
N ARG A 36 2.90 -15.92 -7.16
CA ARG A 36 3.18 -16.45 -5.82
C ARG A 36 3.64 -17.91 -5.87
N ARG A 37 2.95 -18.75 -6.64
CA ARG A 37 3.32 -20.17 -6.83
C ARG A 37 4.66 -20.34 -7.54
N LEU A 38 4.89 -19.57 -8.61
CA LEU A 38 6.16 -19.60 -9.34
C LEU A 38 7.34 -19.17 -8.44
N LYS A 39 7.15 -18.13 -7.61
CA LYS A 39 8.17 -17.71 -6.63
C LYS A 39 8.45 -18.79 -5.57
N ALA A 40 7.45 -19.53 -5.13
CA ALA A 40 7.63 -20.62 -4.17
C ALA A 40 8.37 -21.84 -4.76
N GLN A 41 8.27 -22.06 -6.07
CA GLN A 41 8.87 -23.20 -6.75
C GLN A 41 10.28 -22.92 -7.31
N SER A 42 10.66 -21.65 -7.52
CA SER A 42 11.93 -21.28 -8.15
C SER A 42 12.61 -20.07 -7.48
N PRO A 43 13.72 -20.29 -6.75
CA PRO A 43 14.52 -19.22 -6.16
C PRO A 43 15.09 -18.23 -7.20
N ALA A 44 15.45 -18.71 -8.40
CA ALA A 44 15.96 -17.85 -9.47
C ALA A 44 14.88 -16.89 -9.99
N PHE A 45 13.63 -17.37 -10.10
CA PHE A 45 12.49 -16.52 -10.48
C PHE A 45 12.12 -15.53 -9.37
N ALA A 46 12.26 -15.93 -8.11
CA ALA A 46 12.03 -15.05 -6.98
C ALA A 46 12.91 -13.80 -6.99
N GLN A 47 14.16 -13.90 -7.47
CA GLN A 47 15.09 -12.77 -7.60
C GLN A 47 14.66 -11.79 -8.71
N SER A 48 14.23 -12.28 -9.88
CA SER A 48 13.79 -11.42 -10.99
C SER A 48 12.44 -10.75 -10.74
N ALA A 49 11.57 -11.36 -9.95
CA ALA A 49 10.25 -10.83 -9.62
C ALA A 49 10.25 -9.74 -8.52
N GLN A 50 11.40 -9.40 -7.93
CA GLN A 50 11.49 -8.36 -6.89
C GLN A 50 11.23 -6.94 -7.43
N ASN A 51 11.54 -6.69 -8.70
CA ASN A 51 11.38 -5.36 -9.32
C ASN A 51 9.91 -5.03 -9.66
N PHE A 52 8.99 -6.00 -9.50
CA PHE A 52 7.59 -5.82 -9.84
C PHE A 52 6.87 -5.02 -8.75
N GLY A 53 6.61 -3.74 -9.04
CA GLY A 53 5.89 -2.81 -8.14
C GLY A 53 6.69 -1.57 -7.76
N GLU A 54 7.99 -1.49 -8.10
CA GLU A 54 8.85 -0.34 -7.76
C GLU A 54 8.31 0.98 -8.31
N GLN A 55 7.87 0.99 -9.57
CA GLN A 55 7.27 2.17 -10.19
C GLN A 55 6.02 2.63 -9.44
N PHE A 56 5.13 1.70 -9.07
CA PHE A 56 3.92 2.03 -8.33
C PHE A 56 4.25 2.64 -6.96
N PHE A 57 5.20 2.07 -6.21
CA PHE A 57 5.60 2.62 -4.93
C PHE A 57 6.33 3.96 -5.06
N SER A 58 7.04 4.20 -6.17
CA SER A 58 7.63 5.50 -6.50
C SER A 58 6.54 6.55 -6.75
N ASP A 59 5.54 6.21 -7.56
CA ASP A 59 4.41 7.08 -7.87
C ASP A 59 3.59 7.38 -6.59
N LEU A 60 3.39 6.37 -5.74
CA LEU A 60 2.69 6.52 -4.46
C LEU A 60 3.44 7.47 -3.51
N ARG A 61 4.77 7.37 -3.41
CA ARG A 61 5.59 8.31 -2.61
C ARG A 61 5.44 9.74 -3.12
N SER A 62 5.52 9.93 -4.43
CA SER A 62 5.34 11.24 -5.06
C SER A 62 3.94 11.81 -4.77
N TRP A 63 2.92 10.97 -4.83
CA TRP A 63 1.55 11.36 -4.49
C TRP A 63 1.40 11.75 -3.01
N VAL A 64 1.97 11.00 -2.07
CA VAL A 64 1.95 11.37 -0.64
C VAL A 64 2.65 12.71 -0.40
N ALA A 65 3.81 12.95 -1.02
CA ALA A 65 4.51 14.23 -0.90
C ALA A 65 3.68 15.41 -1.43
N SER A 66 2.86 15.18 -2.46
CA SER A 66 1.95 16.22 -2.98
C SER A 66 0.82 16.58 -2.00
N ARG A 67 0.48 15.70 -1.05
CA ARG A 67 -0.55 15.93 -0.03
C ARG A 67 -0.06 16.78 1.14
N THR A 68 1.25 16.79 1.38
CA THR A 68 1.89 17.49 2.50
C THR A 68 2.43 18.88 2.11
N THR A 69 2.31 19.25 0.84
CA THR A 69 2.73 20.56 0.32
C THR A 69 1.53 21.48 0.23
N GLY A 70 1.58 22.65 0.89
CA GLY A 70 0.54 23.67 0.80
C GLY A 70 0.42 24.26 -0.62
N PRO A 71 -0.72 24.91 -0.95
CA PRO A 71 -0.97 25.48 -2.28
C PRO A 71 0.01 26.58 -2.72
N ASP A 72 0.79 27.14 -1.80
CA ASP A 72 1.83 28.14 -2.03
C ASP A 72 3.26 27.56 -2.03
N GLY A 73 3.40 26.23 -1.95
CA GLY A 73 4.71 25.57 -1.85
C GLY A 73 5.38 25.75 -0.49
N SER A 74 4.69 26.35 0.49
CA SER A 74 5.21 26.49 1.84
C SER A 74 4.99 25.21 2.65
N ALA A 75 5.98 24.86 3.46
CA ALA A 75 5.91 23.83 4.46
C ALA A 75 5.03 24.33 5.63
N GLY A 76 3.71 24.40 5.44
CA GLY A 76 2.77 24.89 6.45
C GLY A 76 2.82 24.04 7.73
N ALA A 77 3.42 24.54 8.82
CA ALA A 77 3.66 23.77 10.05
C ALA A 77 4.21 22.33 9.81
N ALA A 78 4.84 22.10 8.66
CA ALA A 78 4.72 20.83 7.92
C ALA A 78 5.69 19.74 8.32
N GLY A 79 6.61 19.99 9.25
CA GLY A 79 7.51 18.93 9.74
C GLY A 79 6.75 17.80 10.43
N SER A 80 5.64 18.12 11.12
CA SER A 80 4.77 17.11 11.74
C SER A 80 3.93 16.36 10.70
N ASP A 81 3.50 17.03 9.63
CA ASP A 81 2.64 16.45 8.60
C ASP A 81 3.43 15.60 7.61
N GLU A 82 4.63 16.00 7.20
CA GLU A 82 5.51 15.20 6.35
C GLU A 82 6.01 13.94 7.06
N LEU A 83 6.42 14.06 8.33
CA LEU A 83 6.82 12.91 9.15
C LEU A 83 5.64 11.94 9.36
N THR A 84 4.46 12.46 9.68
CA THR A 84 3.25 11.64 9.85
C THR A 84 2.86 10.96 8.54
N ALA A 85 2.89 11.67 7.42
CA ALA A 85 2.53 11.12 6.12
C ALA A 85 3.52 10.05 5.65
N THR A 86 4.81 10.28 5.85
CA THR A 86 5.88 9.32 5.56
C THR A 86 5.73 8.07 6.43
N LEU A 87 5.44 8.24 7.72
CA LEU A 87 5.21 7.14 8.64
C LEU A 87 3.98 6.31 8.22
N GLN A 88 2.85 6.97 7.93
CA GLN A 88 1.64 6.28 7.46
C GLN A 88 1.89 5.50 6.16
N LEU A 89 2.60 6.09 5.20
CA LEU A 89 2.97 5.40 3.96
C LEU A 89 3.82 4.16 4.26
N ASN A 90 4.87 4.28 5.06
CA ASN A 90 5.75 3.17 5.39
C ASN A 90 4.99 2.04 6.12
N ILE A 91 4.10 2.38 7.04
CA ILE A 91 3.25 1.41 7.74
C ILE A 91 2.32 0.71 6.77
N ALA A 92 1.66 1.43 5.86
CA ALA A 92 0.72 0.85 4.90
C ALA A 92 1.44 -0.08 3.89
N VAL A 93 2.64 0.30 3.43
CA VAL A 93 3.48 -0.55 2.59
C VAL A 93 3.92 -1.80 3.35
N ALA A 94 4.41 -1.66 4.59
CA ALA A 94 4.82 -2.78 5.42
C ALA A 94 3.66 -3.75 5.69
N ALA A 95 2.46 -3.24 5.96
CA ALA A 95 1.24 -4.04 6.11
C ALA A 95 0.93 -4.85 4.83
N THR A 96 1.06 -4.22 3.66
CA THR A 96 0.84 -4.87 2.36
C THR A 96 1.84 -5.99 2.10
N LEU A 97 3.13 -5.71 2.34
CA LEU A 97 4.20 -6.70 2.18
C LEU A 97 4.03 -7.87 3.17
N THR A 98 3.69 -7.57 4.42
CA THR A 98 3.43 -8.59 5.45
C THR A 98 2.28 -9.51 5.04
N ALA A 99 1.17 -8.95 4.54
CA ALA A 99 0.05 -9.74 4.05
C ALA A 99 0.46 -10.66 2.89
N TYR A 100 1.29 -10.17 1.98
CA TYR A 100 1.80 -10.96 0.85
C TYR A 100 2.77 -12.05 1.28
N GLU A 101 3.70 -11.75 2.19
CA GLU A 101 4.72 -12.69 2.66
C GLU A 101 4.10 -13.83 3.46
N THR A 102 3.08 -13.53 4.28
CA THR A 102 2.36 -14.51 5.11
C THR A 102 1.24 -15.25 4.37
N TRP A 103 1.01 -14.95 3.09
CA TRP A 103 0.03 -15.64 2.27
C TRP A 103 0.60 -16.96 1.70
N PRO A 104 0.05 -18.14 2.05
CA PRO A 104 0.44 -19.42 1.46
C PRO A 104 0.25 -19.46 -0.05
N ALA A 105 1.16 -20.13 -0.78
CA ALA A 105 1.12 -20.18 -2.24
C ALA A 105 -0.05 -21.03 -2.82
N ASP A 106 -0.59 -21.93 -2.01
CA ASP A 106 -1.74 -22.78 -2.31
C ASP A 106 -3.08 -22.14 -1.93
N GLU A 107 -3.09 -21.06 -1.15
CA GLU A 107 -4.31 -20.34 -0.76
C GLU A 107 -4.82 -19.44 -1.89
N SER A 108 -6.14 -19.20 -1.92
CA SER A 108 -6.78 -18.31 -2.91
C SER A 108 -6.42 -16.84 -2.69
N PHE A 109 -6.62 -16.02 -3.72
CA PHE A 109 -6.41 -14.56 -3.65
C PHE A 109 -7.29 -13.90 -2.56
N ASP A 110 -8.52 -14.37 -2.35
CA ASP A 110 -9.38 -13.86 -1.27
C ASP A 110 -8.73 -14.05 0.12
N GLY A 111 -7.91 -15.09 0.28
CA GLY A 111 -7.12 -15.31 1.48
C GLY A 111 -6.05 -14.25 1.71
N PHE A 112 -5.44 -13.77 0.64
CA PHE A 112 -4.53 -12.63 0.67
C PHE A 112 -5.27 -11.33 1.01
N VAL A 113 -6.40 -11.05 0.36
CA VAL A 113 -7.19 -9.82 0.61
C VAL A 113 -7.62 -9.72 2.08
N ARG A 114 -8.11 -10.81 2.67
CA ARG A 114 -8.45 -10.85 4.12
C ARG A 114 -7.25 -10.53 5.02
N ARG A 115 -6.05 -10.98 4.65
CA ARG A 115 -4.81 -10.65 5.39
C ARG A 115 -4.44 -9.19 5.22
N LEU A 116 -4.53 -8.66 4.00
CA LEU A 116 -4.27 -7.26 3.70
C LEU A 116 -5.18 -6.33 4.52
N GLU A 117 -6.49 -6.57 4.48
CA GLU A 117 -7.49 -5.82 5.26
C GLU A 117 -7.23 -5.92 6.76
N ARG A 118 -6.83 -7.10 7.25
CA ARG A 118 -6.47 -7.28 8.66
C ARG A 118 -5.23 -6.47 9.03
N CYS A 119 -4.16 -6.56 8.24
CA CYS A 119 -2.92 -5.82 8.48
C CYS A 119 -3.18 -4.31 8.47
N LEU A 120 -3.86 -3.78 7.45
CA LEU A 120 -4.16 -2.35 7.34
C LEU A 120 -5.06 -1.87 8.49
N ARG A 121 -6.08 -2.64 8.88
CA ARG A 121 -6.93 -2.27 10.02
C ARG A 121 -6.18 -2.28 11.35
N GLN A 122 -5.27 -3.23 11.56
CA GLN A 122 -4.52 -3.34 12.82
C GLN A 122 -3.46 -2.24 12.97
N THR A 123 -2.92 -1.74 11.86
CA THR A 123 -1.85 -0.74 11.87
C THR A 123 -2.32 0.68 11.59
N GLY A 124 -3.59 0.85 11.25
CA GLY A 124 -4.17 2.18 11.08
C GLY A 124 -4.06 3.01 12.36
N PRO A 125 -3.90 4.34 12.24
CA PRO A 125 -4.02 5.22 13.39
C PRO A 125 -5.36 4.90 14.02
N GLY A 126 -5.31 4.35 15.24
CA GLY A 126 -6.46 3.73 15.86
C GLY A 126 -7.66 4.65 15.71
N THR A 127 -8.79 4.09 15.23
CA THR A 127 -10.07 4.58 15.70
C THR A 127 -10.01 4.40 17.21
N ALA A 128 -9.47 5.39 17.91
CA ALA A 128 -9.64 5.51 19.34
C ALA A 128 -11.16 5.54 19.52
N GLU A 129 -11.70 4.39 19.91
CA GLU A 129 -13.04 4.31 20.46
C GLU A 129 -13.15 5.35 21.56
N SER A 130 -14.33 5.98 21.58
CA SER A 130 -14.73 7.10 22.42
C SER A 130 -14.51 6.89 23.92
#